data_AF-A0A1K2DJ55-F1
#
_entry.id   AF-A0A1K2DJ55-F1
#
_cell.length_a   1.000
_cell.length_b   1.000
_cell.length_c   1.000
_cell.angle_alpha   90.00
_cell.angle_beta   90.00
_cell.angle_gamma   90.00
#
_symmetry.space_group_name_H-M   'P 1'
#
loop_
_entity.id
_entity.type
_entity.pdbx_description
1 polymer ?
#
loop_
_entity_poly.entity_id
_entity_poly.type
_entity_poly.pdbx_seq_one_letter_code
_entity_poly.pdbx_strand_id
1 'polypeptide(L)'
;MNDARREGPDAESALLELGQAFRRAVAALEQVDDGAGGAHALGALFALDDALEESRPLAGLLPGLLAAAAPGDRVAGDAEDLVRRFAELTERVAEERAALEELRASEEALRDRLAEHAALRRQVDELRRQEQLVLALDALQEQQEVIADRLAALRGRDTGAEEALRTGSDDLVRLSEDQLALLALRTRQVLERAAAAQAELAAAEREHSEGAAELASCQERLARIQEAHGAQLASLRRYAAADRDLARALGEPQGAPSGTATPQQHLSLADVEAATADMERRLRAADEALRRVVDEREAQDVQGRSPVPWSR
;
A
#
# COMPACT_ATOMS: atom_id res chain seq x y z
N MET A 1 -55.53 24.07 18.24
CA MET A 1 -54.41 24.81 17.60
C MET A 1 -53.20 24.55 18.47
N ASN A 2 -52.50 23.46 18.15
CA ASN A 2 -51.36 22.95 18.92
C ASN A 2 -50.12 23.73 18.52
N ASP A 3 -49.64 24.59 19.42
CA ASP A 3 -48.29 25.14 19.35
C ASP A 3 -47.45 24.37 20.38
N ALA A 4 -47.12 23.13 20.02
CA ALA A 4 -46.19 22.30 20.78
C ALA A 4 -44.78 22.86 20.56
N ARG A 5 -44.40 23.83 21.39
CA ARG A 5 -42.99 24.20 21.59
C ARG A 5 -42.25 22.92 21.94
N ARG A 6 -41.48 22.39 20.99
CA ARG A 6 -40.43 21.41 21.27
C ARG A 6 -39.46 22.09 22.23
N GLU A 7 -39.59 21.81 23.52
CA GLU A 7 -38.54 22.01 24.51
C GLU A 7 -37.42 21.02 24.14
N GLY A 8 -36.63 21.41 23.13
CA GLY A 8 -35.33 20.78 22.91
C GLY A 8 -34.46 21.04 24.15
N PRO A 9 -33.48 20.16 24.43
CA PRO A 9 -32.52 20.41 25.49
C PRO A 9 -31.93 21.80 25.33
N ASP A 10 -31.93 22.58 26.42
CA ASP A 10 -31.40 23.93 26.43
C ASP A 10 -29.96 23.89 25.91
N ALA A 11 -29.62 24.73 24.93
CA ALA A 11 -28.34 24.68 24.24
C ALA A 11 -27.16 24.80 25.23
N GLU A 12 -27.38 25.52 26.33
CA GLU A 12 -26.45 25.63 27.45
C GLU A 12 -26.20 24.27 28.15
N SER A 13 -27.26 23.48 28.36
CA SER A 13 -27.15 22.16 29.00
C SER A 13 -26.39 21.17 28.12
N ALA A 14 -26.63 21.18 26.80
CA ALA A 14 -25.90 20.34 25.85
C ALA A 14 -24.40 20.69 25.78
N LEU A 15 -24.04 21.98 25.83
CA LEU A 15 -22.64 22.42 25.86
C LEU A 15 -21.94 22.07 27.19
N LEU A 16 -22.65 22.13 28.32
CA LEU A 16 -22.11 21.69 29.61
C LEU A 16 -21.85 20.18 29.64
N GLU A 17 -22.76 19.39 29.07
CA GLU A 17 -22.58 17.95 28.91
C GLU A 17 -21.37 17.62 28.03
N LEU A 18 -21.21 18.32 26.91
CA LEU A 18 -20.05 18.18 26.03
C LEU A 18 -18.74 18.50 26.77
N GLY A 19 -18.71 19.60 27.53
CA GLY A 19 -17.55 19.95 28.37
C GLY A 19 -17.24 18.89 29.44
N GLN A 20 -18.27 18.24 29.99
CA GLN A 20 -18.06 17.13 30.93
C GLN A 20 -17.62 15.84 30.24
N ALA A 21 -18.10 15.56 29.03
CA ALA A 21 -17.67 14.45 28.20
C ALA A 21 -16.17 14.57 27.86
N PHE A 22 -15.71 15.75 27.44
CA PHE A 22 -14.28 15.98 27.17
C PHE A 22 -13.41 15.75 28.41
N ARG A 23 -13.83 16.25 29.57
CA ARG A 23 -13.09 16.00 30.83
C ARG A 23 -13.00 14.51 31.17
N ARG A 24 -14.08 13.76 30.95
CA ARG A 24 -14.09 12.30 31.14
C ARG A 24 -13.19 11.59 30.13
N ALA A 25 -13.20 12.03 28.88
CA ALA A 25 -12.34 11.47 27.83
C ALA A 25 -10.85 11.68 28.14
N VAL A 26 -10.45 12.88 28.58
CA VAL A 26 -9.07 13.15 29.02
C VAL A 26 -8.67 12.25 30.18
N ALA A 27 -9.51 12.16 31.22
CA ALA A 27 -9.24 11.28 32.36
C ALA A 27 -9.18 9.79 31.98
N ALA A 28 -9.95 9.37 30.97
CA ALA A 28 -9.90 8.00 30.45
C ALA A 28 -8.61 7.75 29.65
N LEU A 29 -8.17 8.72 28.84
CA LEU A 29 -6.92 8.64 28.08
C LEU A 29 -5.69 8.64 28.99
N GLU A 30 -5.70 9.41 30.09
CA GLU A 30 -4.64 9.39 31.11
C GLU A 30 -4.54 8.02 31.82
N GLN A 31 -5.60 7.22 31.83
CA GLN A 31 -5.63 5.88 32.41
C GLN A 31 -5.23 4.78 31.42
N VAL A 32 -5.02 5.12 30.14
CA VAL A 32 -4.46 4.18 29.14
C VAL A 32 -2.97 4.04 29.43
N ASP A 33 -2.65 3.15 30.36
CA ASP A 33 -1.28 2.84 30.78
C ASP A 33 -0.56 2.01 29.69
N ASP A 34 0.76 2.20 29.52
CA ASP A 34 1.60 1.48 28.54
C ASP A 34 1.57 -0.06 28.74
N GLY A 35 1.10 -0.53 29.90
CA GLY A 35 1.05 -1.93 30.28
C GLY A 35 -0.15 -2.74 29.74
N ALA A 36 -1.21 -2.09 29.24
CA ALA A 36 -2.46 -2.78 28.83
C ALA A 36 -2.39 -3.43 27.43
N GLY A 37 -1.24 -3.34 26.76
CA GLY A 37 -1.02 -3.85 25.41
C GLY A 37 -1.54 -2.88 24.33
N GLY A 38 -0.79 -2.77 23.24
CA GLY A 38 -1.03 -1.77 22.18
C GLY A 38 -2.42 -1.78 21.56
N ALA A 39 -3.18 -2.88 21.67
CA ALA A 39 -4.54 -2.98 21.15
C ALA A 39 -5.55 -2.05 21.86
N HIS A 40 -5.43 -1.86 23.18
CA HIS A 40 -6.31 -0.93 23.92
C HIS A 40 -6.00 0.54 23.62
N ALA A 41 -4.71 0.88 23.51
CA ALA A 41 -4.28 2.22 23.13
C ALA A 41 -4.74 2.57 21.71
N LEU A 42 -4.59 1.63 20.75
CA LEU A 42 -5.09 1.81 19.38
C LEU A 42 -6.62 1.96 19.34
N GLY A 43 -7.36 1.16 20.11
CA GLY A 43 -8.81 1.28 20.19
C GLY A 43 -9.28 2.63 20.73
N ALA A 44 -8.61 3.15 21.78
CA ALA A 44 -8.88 4.48 22.31
C ALA A 44 -8.57 5.59 21.30
N LEU A 45 -7.51 5.41 20.50
CA LEU A 45 -7.11 6.36 19.47
C LEU A 45 -8.12 6.39 18.31
N PHE A 46 -8.63 5.24 17.85
CA PHE A 46 -9.72 5.19 16.87
C PHE A 46 -11.01 5.85 17.38
N ALA A 47 -11.40 5.57 18.62
CA ALA A 47 -12.61 6.17 19.19
C ALA A 47 -12.48 7.71 19.34
N LEU A 48 -11.29 8.22 19.64
CA LEU A 48 -11.01 9.66 19.66
C LEU A 48 -11.09 10.25 18.24
N ASP A 49 -10.56 9.52 17.27
CA ASP A 49 -10.53 9.91 15.86
C ASP A 49 -11.95 10.02 15.28
N ASP A 50 -12.81 9.05 15.56
CA ASP A 50 -14.24 9.07 15.21
C ASP A 50 -14.97 10.27 15.86
N ALA A 51 -14.70 10.52 17.16
CA ALA A 51 -15.30 11.64 17.88
C ALA A 51 -14.86 13.01 17.31
N LEU A 52 -13.61 13.14 16.86
CA LEU A 52 -13.13 14.35 16.20
C LEU A 52 -13.80 14.55 14.84
N GLU A 53 -14.02 13.48 14.08
CA GLU A 53 -14.72 13.53 12.80
C GLU A 53 -16.17 13.98 12.96
N GLU A 54 -16.88 13.44 13.96
CA GLU A 54 -18.26 13.85 14.30
C GLU A 54 -18.35 15.29 14.83
N SER A 55 -17.26 15.87 15.33
CA SER A 55 -17.21 17.24 15.85
C SER A 55 -17.05 18.32 14.78
N ARG A 56 -16.71 17.97 13.53
CA ARG A 56 -16.52 18.91 12.41
C ARG A 56 -17.71 19.84 12.14
N PRO A 57 -18.98 19.39 12.17
CA PRO A 57 -20.13 20.28 12.00
C PRO A 57 -20.22 21.35 13.09
N LEU A 58 -19.73 21.04 14.29
CA LEU A 58 -19.77 21.93 15.46
C LEU A 58 -18.81 23.14 15.27
N ALA A 59 -17.66 22.92 14.63
CA ALA A 59 -16.74 23.98 14.23
C ALA A 59 -17.35 24.93 13.20
N GLY A 60 -18.22 24.44 12.30
CA GLY A 60 -18.94 25.27 11.33
C GLY A 60 -20.04 26.15 11.95
N LEU A 61 -20.58 25.77 13.10
CA LEU A 61 -21.67 26.49 13.79
C LEU A 61 -21.15 27.54 14.78
N LEU A 62 -19.92 27.37 15.29
CA LEU A 62 -19.28 28.25 16.26
C LEU A 62 -19.22 29.74 15.85
N PRO A 63 -18.84 30.10 14.60
CA PRO A 63 -18.81 31.49 14.16
C PRO A 63 -20.18 32.17 14.21
N GLY A 64 -21.24 31.45 13.84
CA GLY A 64 -22.61 31.96 13.92
C GLY A 64 -23.08 32.19 15.36
N LEU A 65 -22.65 31.33 16.28
CA LEU A 65 -22.97 31.43 17.69
C LEU A 65 -22.20 32.59 18.37
N LEU A 66 -20.94 32.79 18.02
CA LEU A 66 -20.14 33.94 18.46
C LEU A 66 -20.71 35.26 17.94
N ALA A 67 -21.11 35.31 16.67
CA ALA A 67 -21.76 36.50 16.10
C ALA A 67 -23.06 36.85 16.82
N ALA A 68 -23.85 35.84 17.23
CA ALA A 68 -25.09 36.04 17.97
C ALA A 68 -24.88 36.45 19.44
N ALA A 69 -23.80 35.97 20.08
CA ALA A 69 -23.50 36.25 21.48
C ALA A 69 -22.89 37.65 21.72
N ALA A 70 -22.44 38.34 20.66
CA ALA A 70 -21.76 39.64 20.72
C ALA A 70 -20.68 39.73 21.83
N PRO A 71 -19.74 38.76 21.90
CA PRO A 71 -18.66 38.79 22.87
C PRO A 71 -17.77 40.01 22.60
N GLY A 72 -17.17 40.58 23.64
CA GLY A 72 -16.17 41.64 23.47
C GLY A 72 -14.96 41.14 22.65
N ASP A 73 -14.26 42.08 22.00
CA ASP A 73 -13.20 41.82 21.00
C ASP A 73 -12.17 40.77 21.42
N ARG A 74 -11.81 40.72 22.70
CA ARG A 74 -10.86 39.75 23.24
C ARG A 74 -11.35 38.31 23.15
N VAL A 75 -12.60 38.05 23.52
CA VAL A 75 -13.18 36.70 23.52
C VAL A 75 -13.49 36.25 22.09
N ALA A 76 -13.87 37.18 21.21
CA ALA A 76 -14.00 36.90 19.78
C ALA A 76 -12.66 36.47 19.16
N GLY A 77 -11.59 37.23 19.41
CA GLY A 77 -10.25 36.90 18.89
C GLY A 77 -9.71 35.57 19.42
N ASP A 78 -9.83 35.30 20.73
CA ASP A 78 -9.39 34.02 21.32
C ASP A 78 -10.17 32.83 20.72
N ALA A 79 -11.48 33.00 20.45
CA ALA A 79 -12.31 31.95 19.88
C ALA A 79 -12.01 31.71 18.38
N GLU A 80 -11.78 32.77 17.61
CA GLU A 80 -11.34 32.67 16.20
C GLU A 80 -9.98 31.96 16.10
N ASP A 81 -9.04 32.27 17.00
CA ASP A 81 -7.74 31.61 17.07
C ASP A 81 -7.86 30.12 17.37
N LEU A 82 -8.75 29.74 18.29
CA LEU A 82 -9.01 28.33 18.61
C LEU A 82 -9.65 27.59 17.43
N VAL A 83 -10.64 28.19 16.76
CA VAL A 83 -11.27 27.60 15.57
C VAL A 83 -10.24 27.39 14.46
N ARG A 84 -9.38 28.38 14.23
CA ARG A 84 -8.28 28.28 13.26
C ARG A 84 -7.33 27.13 13.59
N ARG A 85 -6.87 27.04 14.84
CA ARG A 85 -5.98 25.93 15.27
C ARG A 85 -6.65 24.56 15.16
N PHE A 86 -7.94 24.47 15.47
CA PHE A 86 -8.69 23.23 15.33
C PHE A 86 -8.81 22.81 13.87
N ALA A 87 -9.05 23.75 12.96
CA ALA A 87 -9.09 23.50 11.52
C ALA A 87 -7.72 23.01 11.01
N GLU A 88 -6.62 23.71 11.37
CA GLU A 88 -5.25 23.31 11.01
C GLU A 88 -4.91 21.89 11.51
N LEU A 89 -5.29 21.55 12.75
CA LEU A 89 -5.08 20.20 13.30
C LEU A 89 -5.92 19.14 12.57
N THR A 90 -7.16 19.45 12.24
CA THR A 90 -8.05 18.52 11.54
C THR A 90 -7.57 18.23 10.13
N GLU A 91 -7.07 19.27 9.44
CA GLU A 91 -6.45 19.13 8.12
C GLU A 91 -5.19 18.27 8.20
N ARG A 92 -4.31 18.54 9.17
CA ARG A 92 -3.11 17.73 9.39
C ARG A 92 -3.43 16.27 9.69
N VAL A 93 -4.44 15.99 10.52
CA VAL A 93 -4.87 14.61 10.79
C VAL A 93 -5.40 13.94 9.53
N ALA A 94 -6.14 14.66 8.68
CA ALA A 94 -6.62 14.12 7.40
C ALA A 94 -5.47 13.82 6.42
N GLU A 95 -4.45 14.68 6.35
CA GLU A 95 -3.24 14.44 5.54
C GLU A 95 -2.47 13.21 6.03
N GLU A 96 -2.25 13.09 7.35
CA GLU A 96 -1.57 11.93 7.94
C GLU A 96 -2.37 10.63 7.74
N ARG A 97 -3.71 10.69 7.80
CA ARG A 97 -4.58 9.54 7.47
C ARG A 97 -4.41 9.10 6.01
N ALA A 98 -4.43 10.05 5.08
CA ALA A 98 -4.23 9.75 3.66
C ALA A 98 -2.84 9.15 3.39
N ALA A 99 -1.80 9.68 4.02
CA ALA A 99 -0.45 9.14 3.95
C ALA A 99 -0.38 7.70 4.52
N LEU A 100 -1.03 7.44 5.64
CA LEU A 100 -1.10 6.10 6.24
C LEU A 100 -1.86 5.09 5.38
N GLU A 101 -2.94 5.51 4.71
CA GLU A 101 -3.65 4.67 3.74
C GLU A 101 -2.78 4.33 2.53
N GLU A 102 -2.04 5.30 1.98
CA GLU A 102 -1.08 5.05 0.89
C GLU A 102 0.03 4.08 1.33
N LEU A 103 0.54 4.23 2.56
CA LEU A 103 1.52 3.32 3.14
C LEU A 103 0.97 1.90 3.27
N ARG A 104 -0.26 1.73 3.78
CA ARG A 104 -0.91 0.42 3.89
C ARG A 104 -1.11 -0.23 2.52
N ALA A 105 -1.58 0.52 1.52
CA ALA A 105 -1.72 0.03 0.16
C ALA A 105 -0.35 -0.42 -0.43
N SER A 106 0.71 0.35 -0.16
CA SER A 106 2.08 -0.03 -0.57
C SER A 106 2.58 -1.29 0.14
N GLU A 107 2.24 -1.46 1.42
CA GLU A 107 2.61 -2.63 2.22
C GLU A 107 1.90 -3.89 1.72
N GLU A 108 0.60 -3.80 1.43
CA GLU A 108 -0.18 -4.90 0.84
C GLU A 108 0.40 -5.32 -0.51
N ALA A 109 0.67 -4.36 -1.41
CA ALA A 109 1.29 -4.64 -2.70
C ALA A 109 2.68 -5.32 -2.57
N LEU A 110 3.47 -4.96 -1.55
CA LEU A 110 4.75 -5.62 -1.26
C LEU A 110 4.56 -7.04 -0.73
N ARG A 111 3.56 -7.27 0.14
CA ARG A 111 3.22 -8.61 0.63
C ARG A 111 2.78 -9.53 -0.52
N ASP A 112 1.99 -9.03 -1.45
CA ASP A 112 1.54 -9.77 -2.62
C ASP A 112 2.72 -10.15 -3.52
N ARG A 113 3.61 -9.19 -3.83
CA ARG A 113 4.85 -9.48 -4.58
C ARG A 113 5.75 -10.51 -3.89
N LEU A 114 5.85 -10.47 -2.56
CA LEU A 114 6.61 -11.47 -1.80
C LEU A 114 5.97 -12.86 -1.91
N ALA A 115 4.64 -12.95 -1.88
CA ALA A 115 3.91 -14.19 -2.08
C ALA A 115 4.12 -14.75 -3.50
N GLU A 116 4.08 -13.90 -4.52
CA GLU A 116 4.40 -14.25 -5.91
C GLU A 116 5.82 -14.78 -6.05
N HIS A 117 6.82 -14.08 -5.51
CA HIS A 117 8.20 -14.54 -5.52
C HIS A 117 8.39 -15.87 -4.79
N ALA A 118 7.68 -16.10 -3.69
CA ALA A 118 7.71 -17.39 -2.99
C ALA A 118 7.09 -18.51 -3.84
N ALA A 119 6.02 -18.23 -4.59
CA ALA A 119 5.42 -19.17 -5.53
C ALA A 119 6.38 -19.49 -6.69
N LEU A 120 7.01 -18.47 -7.30
CA LEU A 120 8.02 -18.65 -8.34
C LEU A 120 9.22 -19.47 -7.86
N ARG A 121 9.69 -19.27 -6.62
CA ARG A 121 10.76 -20.11 -6.04
C ARG A 121 10.35 -21.59 -5.96
N ARG A 122 9.12 -21.88 -5.52
CA ARG A 122 8.61 -23.27 -5.50
C ARG A 122 8.55 -23.87 -6.89
N GLN A 123 8.14 -23.10 -7.90
CA GLN A 123 8.13 -23.55 -9.29
C GLN A 123 9.54 -23.86 -9.80
N VAL A 124 10.53 -22.99 -9.53
CA VAL A 124 11.94 -23.23 -9.88
C VAL A 124 12.49 -24.49 -9.20
N ASP A 125 12.16 -24.72 -7.93
CA ASP A 125 12.60 -25.91 -7.21
C ASP A 125 11.95 -27.19 -7.77
N GLU A 126 10.68 -27.13 -8.18
CA GLU A 126 10.02 -28.25 -8.86
C GLU A 126 10.62 -28.51 -10.24
N LEU A 127 10.96 -27.47 -11.02
CA LEU A 127 11.67 -27.63 -12.31
C LEU A 127 13.04 -28.29 -12.12
N ARG A 128 13.82 -27.88 -11.11
CA ARG A 128 15.10 -28.52 -10.77
C ARG A 128 14.93 -29.98 -10.38
N ARG A 129 13.87 -30.30 -9.63
CA ARG A 129 13.54 -31.67 -9.28
C ARG A 129 13.19 -32.50 -10.52
N GLN A 130 12.44 -31.94 -11.45
CA GLN A 130 12.11 -32.59 -12.72
C GLN A 130 13.35 -32.83 -13.58
N GLU A 131 14.26 -31.85 -13.67
CA GLU A 131 15.56 -32.00 -14.35
C GLU A 131 16.39 -33.15 -13.74
N GLN A 132 16.45 -33.25 -12.40
CA GLN A 132 17.11 -34.35 -11.72
C GLN A 132 16.47 -35.72 -12.03
N LEU A 133 15.13 -35.77 -12.15
CA LEU A 133 14.42 -37.00 -12.52
C LEU A 133 14.71 -37.42 -13.96
N VAL A 134 14.86 -36.47 -14.89
CA VAL A 134 15.26 -36.77 -16.28
C VAL A 134 16.67 -37.38 -16.30
N LEU A 135 17.63 -36.78 -15.60
CA LEU A 135 18.98 -37.34 -15.49
C LEU A 135 18.99 -38.75 -14.87
N ALA A 136 18.12 -39.01 -13.90
CA ALA A 136 17.97 -40.34 -13.30
C ALA A 136 17.37 -41.36 -14.28
N LEU A 137 16.47 -40.95 -15.19
CA LEU A 137 15.91 -41.82 -16.22
C LEU A 137 16.96 -42.23 -17.26
N ASP A 138 17.80 -41.29 -17.71
CA ASP A 138 18.89 -41.60 -18.64
C ASP A 138 19.87 -42.63 -18.03
N ALA A 139 20.22 -42.47 -16.75
CA ALA A 139 21.07 -43.44 -16.04
C ALA A 139 20.42 -44.83 -15.91
N LEU A 140 19.09 -44.91 -15.74
CA LEU A 140 18.37 -46.18 -15.73
C LEU A 140 18.35 -46.85 -17.10
N GLN A 141 18.26 -46.06 -18.18
CA GLN A 141 18.30 -46.58 -19.54
C GLN A 141 19.67 -47.16 -19.88
N GLU A 142 20.77 -46.49 -19.50
CA GLU A 142 22.12 -47.04 -19.63
C GLU A 142 22.29 -48.37 -18.85
N GLN A 143 21.73 -48.46 -17.64
CA GLN A 143 21.75 -49.70 -16.88
C GLN A 143 20.98 -50.83 -17.57
N GLN A 144 19.84 -50.51 -18.19
CA GLN A 144 19.04 -51.49 -18.94
C GLN A 144 19.81 -52.04 -20.13
N GLU A 145 20.53 -51.19 -20.87
CA GLU A 145 21.39 -51.60 -22.00
C GLU A 145 22.50 -52.54 -21.54
N VAL A 146 23.19 -52.22 -20.44
CA VAL A 146 24.24 -53.10 -19.87
C VAL A 146 23.69 -54.46 -19.44
N ILE A 147 22.49 -54.50 -18.86
CA ILE A 147 21.83 -55.75 -18.48
C ILE A 147 21.46 -56.56 -19.72
N ALA A 148 20.93 -55.91 -20.76
CA ALA A 148 20.57 -56.55 -22.02
C ALA A 148 21.81 -57.18 -22.70
N ASP A 149 22.93 -56.47 -22.75
CA ASP A 149 24.19 -56.98 -23.31
C ASP A 149 24.73 -58.19 -22.53
N ARG A 150 24.68 -58.14 -21.19
CA ARG A 150 25.07 -59.28 -20.35
C ARG A 150 24.19 -60.50 -20.57
N LEU A 151 22.87 -60.31 -20.70
CA LEU A 151 21.94 -61.38 -21.01
C LEU A 151 22.18 -61.97 -22.41
N ALA A 152 22.48 -61.14 -23.41
CA ALA A 152 22.85 -61.60 -24.74
C ALA A 152 24.13 -62.44 -24.74
N ALA A 153 25.16 -62.02 -23.99
CA ALA A 153 26.42 -62.76 -23.84
C ALA A 153 26.27 -64.10 -23.11
N LEU A 154 25.33 -64.20 -22.16
CA LEU A 154 25.01 -65.44 -21.46
C LEU A 154 24.24 -66.42 -22.35
N ARG A 155 23.32 -65.93 -23.19
CA ARG A 155 22.56 -66.75 -24.14
C ARG A 155 23.43 -67.37 -25.25
N GLY A 156 24.61 -66.82 -25.53
CA GLY A 156 25.54 -67.35 -26.53
C GLY A 156 26.34 -68.60 -26.11
N ARG A 157 26.21 -69.11 -24.87
CA ARG A 157 27.08 -70.19 -24.34
C ARG A 157 26.41 -71.53 -24.00
N ASP A 158 25.08 -71.65 -24.01
CA ASP A 158 24.42 -72.89 -23.59
C ASP A 158 23.49 -73.46 -24.67
N THR A 159 24.00 -74.44 -25.43
CA THR A 159 23.20 -75.30 -26.32
C THR A 159 23.10 -76.70 -25.70
N GLY A 160 22.03 -76.94 -24.93
CA GLY A 160 21.79 -78.26 -24.32
C GLY A 160 20.58 -78.38 -23.38
N ALA A 161 19.98 -77.27 -22.92
CA ALA A 161 18.80 -77.26 -22.04
C ALA A 161 17.53 -76.77 -22.77
N GLU A 162 17.42 -77.04 -24.08
CA GLU A 162 16.52 -76.33 -25.00
C GLU A 162 15.02 -76.48 -24.70
N GLU A 163 14.56 -77.55 -24.06
CA GLU A 163 13.12 -77.79 -23.84
C GLU A 163 12.57 -77.18 -22.54
N ALA A 164 13.37 -77.15 -21.46
CA ALA A 164 13.05 -76.36 -20.26
C ALA A 164 13.32 -74.86 -20.48
N LEU A 165 14.31 -74.52 -21.31
CA LEU A 165 14.55 -73.14 -21.77
C LEU A 165 13.46 -72.65 -22.71
N ARG A 166 12.80 -73.50 -23.49
CA ARG A 166 11.68 -73.08 -24.35
C ARG A 166 10.49 -72.64 -23.50
N THR A 167 10.12 -73.45 -22.51
CA THR A 167 9.05 -73.11 -21.58
C THR A 167 9.41 -71.90 -20.71
N GLY A 168 10.65 -71.83 -20.19
CA GLY A 168 11.13 -70.67 -19.45
C GLY A 168 11.32 -69.41 -20.31
N SER A 169 11.60 -69.55 -21.62
CA SER A 169 11.66 -68.44 -22.57
C SER A 169 10.27 -67.96 -22.95
N ASP A 170 9.29 -68.84 -23.12
CA ASP A 170 7.89 -68.46 -23.34
C ASP A 170 7.34 -67.74 -22.11
N ASP A 171 7.65 -68.20 -20.90
CA ASP A 171 7.28 -67.50 -19.65
C ASP A 171 8.02 -66.16 -19.50
N LEU A 172 9.28 -66.06 -19.92
CA LEU A 172 10.02 -64.80 -19.93
C LEU A 172 9.54 -63.82 -20.99
N VAL A 173 9.21 -64.30 -22.19
CA VAL A 173 8.61 -63.48 -23.26
C VAL A 173 7.28 -62.94 -22.75
N ARG A 174 6.43 -63.81 -22.19
CA ARG A 174 5.14 -63.41 -21.65
C ARG A 174 5.28 -62.44 -20.47
N LEU A 175 6.21 -62.66 -19.55
CA LEU A 175 6.53 -61.73 -18.46
C LEU A 175 7.08 -60.40 -18.99
N SER A 176 7.90 -60.42 -20.04
CA SER A 176 8.45 -59.21 -20.66
C SER A 176 7.40 -58.43 -21.43
N GLU A 177 6.45 -59.10 -22.09
CA GLU A 177 5.29 -58.49 -22.72
C GLU A 177 4.36 -57.87 -21.67
N ASP A 178 4.11 -58.56 -20.57
CA ASP A 178 3.33 -58.04 -19.44
C ASP A 178 4.03 -56.83 -18.78
N GLN A 179 5.35 -56.87 -18.61
CA GLN A 179 6.14 -55.74 -18.10
C GLN A 179 6.17 -54.57 -19.09
N LEU A 180 6.29 -54.83 -20.39
CA LEU A 180 6.21 -53.80 -21.43
C LEU A 180 4.82 -53.17 -21.50
N ALA A 181 3.75 -53.95 -21.33
CA ALA A 181 2.39 -53.44 -21.28
C ALA A 181 2.17 -52.55 -20.04
N LEU A 182 2.68 -52.97 -18.87
CA LEU A 182 2.64 -52.18 -17.64
C LEU A 182 3.47 -50.91 -17.74
N LEU A 183 4.68 -51.00 -18.31
CA LEU A 183 5.53 -49.85 -18.56
C LEU A 183 4.86 -48.90 -19.54
N ALA A 184 4.33 -49.39 -20.67
CA ALA A 184 3.63 -48.60 -21.67
C ALA A 184 2.48 -47.80 -21.06
N LEU A 185 1.65 -48.43 -20.22
CA LEU A 185 0.58 -47.76 -19.48
C LEU A 185 1.14 -46.69 -18.54
N ARG A 186 2.22 -47.00 -17.80
CA ARG A 186 2.85 -46.04 -16.88
C ARG A 186 3.46 -44.86 -17.60
N THR A 187 4.19 -45.08 -18.70
CA THR A 187 4.71 -43.98 -19.55
C THR A 187 3.58 -43.15 -20.12
N ARG A 188 2.49 -43.78 -20.57
CA ARG A 188 1.32 -43.03 -21.05
C ARG A 188 0.74 -42.14 -19.96
N GLN A 189 0.55 -42.66 -18.75
CA GLN A 189 0.06 -41.86 -17.62
C GLN A 189 1.02 -40.73 -17.24
N VAL A 190 2.33 -40.96 -17.29
CA VAL A 190 3.32 -39.92 -17.01
C VAL A 190 3.30 -38.84 -18.10
N LEU A 191 3.20 -39.21 -19.37
CA LEU A 191 3.08 -38.28 -20.49
C LEU A 191 1.77 -37.48 -20.43
N GLU A 192 0.65 -38.12 -20.06
CA GLU A 192 -0.63 -37.43 -19.86
C GLU A 192 -0.54 -36.41 -18.70
N ARG A 193 0.12 -36.76 -17.60
CA ARG A 193 0.38 -35.82 -16.49
C ARG A 193 1.32 -34.68 -16.89
N ALA A 194 2.39 -34.99 -17.64
CA ALA A 194 3.32 -33.98 -18.13
C ALA A 194 2.63 -33.01 -19.10
N ALA A 195 1.79 -33.51 -20.01
CA ALA A 195 0.99 -32.69 -20.91
C ALA A 195 -0.01 -31.80 -20.14
N ALA A 196 -0.66 -32.33 -19.10
CA ALA A 196 -1.54 -31.54 -18.24
C ALA A 196 -0.78 -30.43 -17.50
N ALA A 197 0.38 -30.75 -16.90
CA ALA A 197 1.23 -29.77 -16.22
C ALA A 197 1.76 -28.70 -17.19
N GLN A 198 2.11 -29.07 -18.42
CA GLN A 198 2.54 -28.13 -19.45
C GLN A 198 1.39 -27.21 -19.90
N ALA A 199 0.16 -27.72 -19.96
CA ALA A 199 -1.02 -26.92 -20.26
C ALA A 199 -1.35 -25.93 -19.13
N GLU A 200 -1.23 -26.35 -17.88
CA GLU A 200 -1.38 -25.49 -16.70
C GLU A 200 -0.31 -24.38 -16.68
N LEU A 201 0.95 -24.73 -16.95
CA LEU A 201 2.04 -23.75 -17.04
C LEU A 201 1.78 -22.72 -18.14
N ALA A 202 1.39 -23.17 -19.34
CA ALA A 202 1.07 -22.27 -20.45
C ALA A 202 -0.16 -21.39 -20.19
N ALA A 203 -1.07 -21.79 -19.30
CA ALA A 203 -2.20 -20.96 -18.86
C ALA A 203 -1.72 -19.89 -17.86
N ALA A 204 -0.90 -20.28 -16.88
CA ALA A 204 -0.33 -19.36 -15.90
C ALA A 204 0.58 -18.31 -16.55
N GLU A 205 1.38 -18.69 -17.56
CA GLU A 205 2.20 -17.75 -18.34
C GLU A 205 1.35 -16.71 -19.09
N ARG A 206 0.20 -17.13 -19.63
CA ARG A 206 -0.75 -16.21 -20.28
C ARG A 206 -1.34 -15.23 -19.29
N GLU A 207 -1.83 -15.71 -18.15
CA GLU A 207 -2.37 -14.85 -17.07
C GLU A 207 -1.33 -13.85 -16.57
N HIS A 208 -0.08 -14.28 -16.37
CA HIS A 208 1.01 -13.37 -16.00
C HIS A 208 1.30 -12.33 -17.09
N SER A 209 1.28 -12.73 -18.37
CA SER A 209 1.50 -11.78 -19.47
C SER A 209 0.38 -10.75 -19.61
N GLU A 210 -0.87 -11.15 -19.36
CA GLU A 210 -2.03 -10.27 -19.32
C GLU A 210 -1.92 -9.29 -18.14
N GLY A 211 -1.61 -9.78 -16.94
CA GLY A 211 -1.38 -8.94 -15.76
C GLY A 211 -0.23 -7.95 -15.94
N ALA A 212 0.87 -8.36 -16.60
CA ALA A 212 1.97 -7.46 -16.91
C ALA A 212 1.57 -6.35 -17.90
N ALA A 213 0.73 -6.66 -18.89
CA ALA A 213 0.20 -5.69 -19.84
C ALA A 213 -0.77 -4.69 -19.15
N GLU A 214 -1.62 -5.18 -18.25
CA GLU A 214 -2.50 -4.34 -17.42
C GLU A 214 -1.70 -3.39 -16.52
N LEU A 215 -0.65 -3.90 -15.86
CA LEU A 215 0.24 -3.08 -15.04
C LEU A 215 0.92 -1.98 -15.86
N ALA A 216 1.43 -2.29 -17.05
CA ALA A 216 2.04 -1.32 -17.95
C ALA A 216 1.03 -0.22 -18.36
N SER A 217 -0.22 -0.61 -18.67
CA SER A 217 -1.31 0.32 -18.98
C SER A 217 -1.65 1.24 -17.81
N CYS A 218 -1.71 0.70 -16.59
CA CYS A 218 -1.92 1.47 -15.37
C CYS A 218 -0.78 2.47 -15.11
N GLN A 219 0.47 2.07 -15.31
CA GLN A 219 1.64 2.94 -15.18
C GLN A 219 1.61 4.08 -16.21
N GLU A 220 1.26 3.79 -17.46
CA GLU A 220 1.10 4.82 -18.49
C GLU A 220 -0.04 5.79 -18.15
N ARG A 221 -1.14 5.30 -17.56
CA ARG A 221 -2.23 6.16 -17.07
C ARG A 221 -1.78 7.06 -15.92
N LEU A 222 -1.01 6.52 -14.98
CA LEU A 222 -0.45 7.28 -13.86
C LEU A 222 0.49 8.38 -14.37
N ALA A 223 1.39 8.06 -15.30
CA ALA A 223 2.31 9.03 -15.90
C ALA A 223 1.55 10.18 -16.57
N ARG A 224 0.49 9.88 -17.33
CA ARG A 224 -0.38 10.89 -17.94
C ARG A 224 -1.08 11.78 -16.90
N ILE A 225 -1.55 11.20 -15.80
CA ILE A 225 -2.16 11.95 -14.69
C ILE A 225 -1.13 12.87 -14.05
N GLN A 226 0.08 12.39 -13.77
CA GLN A 226 1.16 13.18 -13.18
C GLN A 226 1.57 14.34 -14.09
N GLU A 227 1.68 14.11 -15.41
CA GLU A 227 1.99 15.15 -16.38
C GLU A 227 0.89 16.23 -16.42
N ALA A 228 -0.38 15.83 -16.43
CA ALA A 228 -1.51 16.75 -16.41
C ALA A 228 -1.54 17.61 -15.13
N HIS A 229 -1.35 17.01 -13.96
CA HIS A 229 -1.29 17.74 -12.68
C HIS A 229 -0.04 18.63 -12.60
N GLY A 230 1.10 18.17 -13.10
CA GLY A 230 2.32 18.98 -13.19
C GLY A 230 2.12 20.23 -14.05
N ALA A 231 1.43 20.10 -15.19
CA ALA A 231 1.08 21.23 -16.05
C ALA A 231 0.11 22.22 -15.37
N GLN A 232 -0.87 21.73 -14.61
CA GLN A 232 -1.78 22.56 -13.82
C GLN A 232 -1.05 23.31 -12.70
N LEU A 233 -0.18 22.62 -11.94
CA LEU A 233 0.62 23.28 -10.90
C LEU A 233 1.56 24.34 -11.48
N ALA A 234 2.17 24.06 -12.64
CA ALA A 234 2.99 25.04 -13.35
C ALA A 234 2.17 26.26 -13.82
N SER A 235 0.93 26.06 -14.27
CA SER A 235 0.06 27.18 -14.66
C SER A 235 -0.35 28.02 -13.45
N LEU A 236 -0.74 27.40 -12.34
CA LEU A 236 -1.06 28.09 -11.09
C LEU A 236 0.13 28.88 -10.54
N ARG A 237 1.35 28.31 -10.58
CA ARG A 237 2.58 29.02 -10.19
C ARG A 237 2.84 30.25 -11.07
N ARG A 238 2.55 30.17 -12.37
CA ARG A 238 2.65 31.33 -13.28
C ARG A 238 1.63 32.40 -12.95
N TYR A 239 0.37 32.03 -12.69
CA TYR A 239 -0.65 32.99 -12.25
C TYR A 239 -0.27 33.66 -10.93
N ALA A 240 0.15 32.89 -9.93
CA ALA A 240 0.60 33.42 -8.65
C ALA A 240 1.85 34.32 -8.76
N ALA A 241 2.72 34.09 -9.76
CA ALA A 241 3.82 35.01 -10.06
C ALA A 241 3.32 36.30 -10.71
N ALA A 242 2.42 36.20 -11.69
CA ALA A 242 1.81 37.35 -12.35
C ALA A 242 1.01 38.23 -11.35
N ASP A 243 0.27 37.61 -10.43
CA ASP A 243 -0.47 38.31 -9.38
C ASP A 243 0.46 39.06 -8.44
N ARG A 244 1.62 38.48 -8.10
CA ARG A 244 2.66 39.16 -7.31
C ARG A 244 3.27 40.34 -8.06
N ASP A 245 3.51 40.20 -9.36
CA ASP A 245 4.03 41.30 -10.18
C ASP A 245 3.00 42.42 -10.35
N LEU A 246 1.71 42.08 -10.51
CA LEU A 246 0.60 43.03 -10.54
C LEU A 246 0.46 43.76 -9.20
N ALA A 247 0.49 43.04 -8.07
CA ALA A 247 0.46 43.62 -6.74
C ALA A 247 1.66 44.58 -6.52
N ARG A 248 2.85 44.22 -7.01
CA ARG A 248 4.04 45.09 -6.97
C ARG A 248 3.84 46.35 -7.83
N ALA A 249 3.33 46.22 -9.05
CA ALA A 249 3.08 47.36 -9.95
C ALA A 249 2.00 48.31 -9.41
N LEU A 250 0.97 47.79 -8.72
CA LEU A 250 -0.04 48.58 -8.02
C LEU A 250 0.48 49.23 -6.74
N GLY A 251 1.50 48.61 -6.11
CA GLY A 251 2.19 49.13 -4.93
C GLY A 251 3.30 50.14 -5.23
N GLU A 252 3.74 50.27 -6.49
CA GLU A 252 4.67 51.32 -6.91
C GLU A 252 3.96 52.67 -6.93
N PRO A 253 4.40 53.67 -6.14
CA PRO A 253 3.79 54.98 -6.12
C PRO A 253 4.10 55.72 -7.43
N GLN A 254 3.21 55.58 -8.43
CA GLN A 254 3.20 56.52 -9.55
C GLN A 254 2.79 57.89 -9.00
N GLY A 255 3.76 58.79 -8.94
CA GLY A 255 3.56 60.15 -8.46
C GLY A 255 2.45 60.87 -9.23
N ALA A 256 1.31 61.11 -8.58
CA ALA A 256 0.34 62.15 -8.92
C ALA A 256 -0.55 62.47 -7.71
N PRO A 257 -1.09 63.71 -7.63
CA PRO A 257 -1.17 64.46 -6.39
C PRO A 257 -2.44 64.22 -5.56
N SER A 258 -2.29 64.53 -4.27
CA SER A 258 -3.28 64.51 -3.19
C SER A 258 -4.71 64.84 -3.62
N GLY A 259 -5.58 63.82 -3.59
CA GLY A 259 -7.02 63.94 -3.68
C GLY A 259 -7.65 62.97 -2.69
N THR A 260 -8.37 63.51 -1.72
CA THR A 260 -9.01 62.83 -0.59
C THR A 260 -9.97 61.72 -1.01
N ALA A 261 -9.68 60.48 -0.63
CA ALA A 261 -10.64 59.38 -0.61
C ALA A 261 -10.41 58.52 0.65
N THR A 262 -11.52 58.17 1.29
CA THR A 262 -11.70 57.42 2.54
C THR A 262 -10.92 56.10 2.61
N PRO A 263 -10.48 55.66 3.81
CA PRO A 263 -9.71 54.43 3.97
C PRO A 263 -10.63 53.21 3.92
N GLN A 264 -10.79 52.62 2.74
CA GLN A 264 -11.16 51.21 2.63
C GLN A 264 -9.89 50.38 2.76
N GLN A 265 -10.00 49.30 3.54
CA GLN A 265 -8.92 48.41 3.97
C GLN A 265 -8.11 47.90 2.77
N HIS A 266 -7.03 48.59 2.46
CA HIS A 266 -5.99 48.06 1.60
C HIS A 266 -5.02 47.31 2.51
N LEU A 267 -5.00 45.98 2.36
CA LEU A 267 -3.89 45.14 2.83
C LEU A 267 -2.60 45.83 2.42
N SER A 268 -1.81 46.26 3.39
CA SER A 268 -0.60 47.00 3.09
C SER A 268 0.38 46.06 2.40
N LEU A 269 1.26 46.59 1.55
CA LEU A 269 2.30 45.79 0.88
C LEU A 269 3.12 44.97 1.91
N ALA A 270 3.31 45.53 3.11
CA ALA A 270 3.97 44.86 4.23
C ALA A 270 3.21 43.63 4.74
N ASP A 271 1.87 43.64 4.71
CA ASP A 271 1.05 42.50 5.12
C ASP A 271 1.14 41.34 4.09
N VAL A 272 1.24 41.68 2.80
CA VAL A 272 1.43 40.70 1.72
C VAL A 272 2.84 40.13 1.73
N GLU A 273 3.87 40.94 1.99
CA GLU A 273 5.25 40.47 2.18
C GLU A 273 5.40 39.61 3.44
N ALA A 274 4.73 39.96 4.53
CA ALA A 274 4.71 39.14 5.74
C ALA A 274 4.03 37.78 5.50
N ALA A 275 2.89 37.77 4.80
CA ALA A 275 2.18 36.54 4.46
C ALA A 275 2.99 35.63 3.53
N THR A 276 3.68 36.20 2.54
CA THR A 276 4.53 35.42 1.62
C THR A 276 5.79 34.89 2.28
N ALA A 277 6.43 35.66 3.17
CA ALA A 277 7.55 35.18 3.98
C ALA A 277 7.12 34.05 4.94
N ASP A 278 5.89 34.12 5.45
CA ASP A 278 5.35 33.06 6.30
C ASP A 278 5.06 31.77 5.53
N MET A 279 4.50 31.87 4.32
CA MET A 279 4.31 30.73 3.43
C MET A 279 5.64 30.07 3.03
N GLU A 280 6.69 30.86 2.74
CA GLU A 280 8.02 30.28 2.45
C GLU A 280 8.62 29.54 3.66
N ARG A 281 8.42 30.05 4.88
CA ARG A 281 8.84 29.34 6.09
C ARG A 281 8.09 28.03 6.27
N ARG A 282 6.77 28.04 6.09
CA ARG A 282 5.94 26.83 6.19
C ARG A 282 6.35 25.78 5.16
N LEU A 283 6.66 26.19 3.93
CA LEU A 283 7.17 25.28 2.89
C LEU A 283 8.54 24.68 3.23
N ARG A 284 9.50 25.48 3.72
CA ARG A 284 10.80 24.92 4.15
C ARG A 284 10.65 23.94 5.32
N ALA A 285 9.76 24.22 6.26
CA ALA A 285 9.49 23.33 7.38
C ALA A 285 8.86 22.00 6.93
N ALA A 286 7.96 22.04 5.94
CA ALA A 286 7.37 20.85 5.33
C ALA A 286 8.43 20.01 4.59
N ASP A 287 9.31 20.64 3.81
CA ASP A 287 10.41 19.95 3.12
C ASP A 287 11.38 19.28 4.11
N GLU A 288 11.73 19.93 5.22
CA GLU A 288 12.58 19.35 6.27
C GLU A 288 11.90 18.21 7.04
N ALA A 289 10.58 18.25 7.20
CA ALA A 289 9.83 17.16 7.80
C ALA A 289 9.80 15.94 6.88
N LEU A 290 9.51 16.14 5.59
CA LEU A 290 9.56 15.10 4.56
C LEU A 290 10.94 14.44 4.46
N ARG A 291 12.01 15.23 4.49
CA ARG A 291 13.39 14.70 4.46
C ARG A 291 13.68 13.79 5.64
N ARG A 292 13.27 14.20 6.85
CA ARG A 292 13.46 13.38 8.05
C ARG A 292 12.72 12.05 7.99
N VAL A 293 11.48 12.06 7.49
CA VAL A 293 10.68 10.82 7.34
C VAL A 293 11.33 9.86 6.33
N VAL A 294 11.90 10.39 5.24
CA VAL A 294 12.63 9.58 4.26
C VAL A 294 13.91 8.98 4.86
N ASP A 295 14.72 9.79 5.54
CA ASP A 295 15.97 9.34 6.17
C ASP A 295 15.71 8.28 7.26
N GLU A 296 14.65 8.45 8.05
CA GLU A 296 14.27 7.53 9.12
C GLU A 296 13.75 6.18 8.57
N ARG A 297 13.05 6.21 7.44
CA ARG A 297 12.61 5.01 6.73
C ARG A 297 13.77 4.25 6.09
N GLU A 298 14.72 4.95 5.47
CA GLU A 298 15.92 4.31 4.94
C GLU A 298 16.75 3.64 6.06
N ALA A 299 16.84 4.26 7.23
CA ALA A 299 17.53 3.68 8.39
C ALA A 299 16.83 2.41 8.91
N GLN A 300 15.49 2.39 8.93
CA GLN A 300 14.70 1.21 9.31
C GLN A 300 14.84 0.06 8.31
N ASP A 301 14.89 0.36 7.01
CA ASP A 301 15.11 -0.65 5.95
C ASP A 301 16.50 -1.29 6.05
N VAL A 302 17.52 -0.53 6.46
CA VAL A 302 18.88 -1.05 6.70
C VAL A 302 18.92 -1.94 7.96
N GLN A 303 18.19 -1.59 9.03
CA GLN A 303 18.07 -2.43 10.23
C GLN A 303 17.25 -3.70 10.00
N GLY A 304 16.16 -3.62 9.21
CA GLY A 304 15.34 -4.77 8.83
C GLY A 304 16.07 -5.79 7.95
N ARG A 305 17.16 -5.37 7.27
CA ARG A 305 18.08 -6.25 6.54
C ARG A 305 19.19 -6.88 7.39
N SER A 306 19.21 -6.65 8.70
CA SER A 306 20.18 -7.32 9.58
C SER A 306 19.92 -8.84 9.54
N PRO A 307 20.87 -9.65 9.07
CA PRO A 307 20.66 -11.08 8.88
C PRO A 307 20.49 -11.74 10.26
N VAL A 308 19.30 -12.30 10.51
CA VAL A 308 19.08 -13.18 11.66
C VAL A 308 20.14 -14.29 11.59
N PRO A 309 21.01 -14.44 12.60
CA PRO A 309 22.01 -15.49 12.60
C PRO A 309 21.28 -16.81 12.81
N TRP A 310 21.22 -17.66 11.78
CA TRP A 310 20.68 -19.00 11.88
C TRP A 310 21.59 -19.82 12.81
N SER A 311 21.14 -20.01 14.06
CA SER A 311 21.77 -20.92 15.02
C SER A 311 21.44 -22.36 14.66
N ARG A 312 22.50 -23.18 14.61
CA ARG A 312 22.52 -24.63 14.32
C ARG A 312 21.74 -25.47 15.32
#